data_AF-A0A9E4I6M0-F1
#
_entry.id   AF-A0A9E4I6M0-F1
#
_cell.length_a   1.000
_cell.length_b   1.000
_cell.length_c   1.000
_cell.angle_alpha   90.00
_cell.angle_beta   90.00
_cell.angle_gamma   90.00
#
_symmetry.space_group_name_H-M   'P 1'
#
loop_
_entity.id
_entity.type
_entity.pdbx_description
1 polymer ?
#
loop_
_entity_poly.entity_id
_entity_poly.type
_entity_poly.pdbx_seq_one_letter_code
_entity_poly.pdbx_strand_id
1 'polypeptide(L)'
;MSMAGPTPVADECRRVSSAFLGWQCRSRQAAMRDRQGMPDDAAMPALRVHGTSVPGRIVTVLNRRPEHSVLPEFRQISRQTMDPAKIREAALRFLSAGYYQKAQRFSDVLTATFAADSENAARLIRVGHCNLEFSAHSHRFSLDCRVIELNRSNHLHEATRLHNSFFNPAMPPDVRIIGFQPDWGVSGMSIPGQNNLRASGLPVRAKCV
;
A
#
# COMPACT_ATOMS: atom_id res chain seq x y z
N MET A 1 -3.79 -37.22 14.84
CA MET A 1 -3.81 -36.23 13.73
C MET A 1 -2.92 -35.08 14.14
N SER A 2 -1.67 -35.08 13.69
CA SER A 2 -0.68 -34.06 14.06
C SER A 2 -0.88 -32.85 13.14
N MET A 3 -1.33 -31.72 13.69
CA MET A 3 -1.27 -30.44 12.97
C MET A 3 0.18 -29.99 13.03
N ALA A 4 0.92 -30.21 11.94
CA ALA A 4 2.25 -29.63 11.78
C ALA A 4 2.13 -28.11 11.95
N GLY A 5 2.86 -27.56 12.93
CA GLY A 5 2.94 -26.12 13.15
C GLY A 5 3.49 -25.40 11.90
N PRO A 6 3.30 -24.08 11.80
CA PRO A 6 3.79 -23.33 10.65
C PRO A 6 5.30 -23.53 10.41
N THR A 7 5.69 -23.59 9.14
CA THR A 7 7.11 -23.71 8.78
C THR A 7 7.86 -22.41 9.10
N PRO A 8 9.16 -22.46 9.42
CA PRO A 8 9.97 -21.27 9.72
C PRO A 8 9.92 -20.18 8.65
N VAL A 9 9.75 -20.55 7.38
CA VAL A 9 9.60 -19.60 6.26
C VAL A 9 8.27 -18.86 6.34
N ALA A 10 7.16 -19.57 6.61
CA ALA A 10 5.85 -18.95 6.73
C ALA A 10 5.77 -17.99 7.93
N ASP A 11 6.49 -18.30 9.03
CA ASP A 11 6.62 -17.40 10.17
C ASP A 11 7.36 -16.12 9.82
N GLU A 12 8.46 -16.22 9.06
CA GLU A 12 9.21 -15.04 8.61
C GLU A 12 8.37 -14.17 7.66
N CYS A 13 7.67 -14.77 6.70
CA CYS A 13 6.75 -14.04 5.81
C CYS A 13 5.71 -13.25 6.62
N ARG A 14 5.09 -13.89 7.62
CA ARG A 14 4.10 -13.25 8.50
C ARG A 14 4.72 -12.14 9.35
N ARG A 15 5.96 -12.30 9.81
CA ARG A 15 6.68 -11.28 10.58
C ARG A 15 6.90 -10.03 9.74
N VAL A 16 7.43 -10.19 8.52
CA VAL A 16 7.69 -9.06 7.61
C VAL A 16 6.39 -8.36 7.22
N SER A 17 5.35 -9.11 6.83
CA SER A 17 4.06 -8.51 6.42
C SER A 17 3.36 -7.78 7.57
N SER A 18 3.35 -8.37 8.77
CA SER A 18 2.75 -7.75 9.95
C SER A 18 3.51 -6.50 10.39
N ALA A 19 4.84 -6.54 10.34
CA ALA A 19 5.68 -5.37 10.63
C ALA A 19 5.43 -4.25 9.63
N PHE A 20 5.37 -4.56 8.33
CA PHE A 20 5.09 -3.59 7.28
C PHE A 20 3.71 -2.95 7.45
N LEU A 21 2.65 -3.75 7.59
CA LEU A 21 1.28 -3.24 7.74
C LEU A 21 1.12 -2.39 9.00
N GLY A 22 1.72 -2.82 10.12
CA GLY A 22 1.72 -2.06 11.37
C GLY A 22 2.44 -0.72 11.23
N TRP A 23 3.60 -0.71 10.59
CA TRP A 23 4.36 0.52 10.31
C TRP A 23 3.59 1.46 9.38
N GLN A 24 3.06 0.94 8.28
CA GLN A 24 2.26 1.69 7.30
C GLN A 24 0.99 2.31 7.91
N CYS A 25 0.33 1.61 8.83
CA CYS A 25 -0.81 2.14 9.56
C CYS A 25 -0.42 3.30 10.48
N ARG A 26 0.64 3.15 11.27
CA ARG A 26 1.13 4.22 12.16
C ARG A 26 1.55 5.46 11.39
N SER A 27 2.34 5.29 10.32
CA SER A 27 2.80 6.41 9.50
C SER A 27 1.65 7.16 8.82
N ARG A 28 0.69 6.46 8.22
CA ARG A 28 -0.49 7.12 7.62
C ARG A 28 -1.41 7.75 8.67
N GLN A 29 -1.52 7.18 9.87
CA GLN A 29 -2.29 7.81 10.95
C GLN A 29 -1.67 9.14 11.39
N ALA A 30 -0.34 9.16 11.57
CA ALA A 30 0.39 10.40 11.87
C ALA A 30 0.22 11.42 10.74
N ALA A 31 0.32 10.99 9.47
CA ALA A 31 0.10 11.89 8.33
C ALA A 31 -1.31 12.52 8.34
N MET A 32 -2.36 11.74 8.65
CA MET A 32 -3.73 12.26 8.74
C MET A 32 -3.94 13.24 9.90
N ARG A 33 -3.29 13.01 11.05
CA ARG A 33 -3.45 13.84 12.26
C ARG A 33 -2.60 15.10 12.22
N ASP A 34 -1.34 14.94 11.84
CA ASP A 34 -0.32 15.96 12.09
C ASP A 34 0.07 16.70 10.81
N ARG A 35 -0.23 16.13 9.63
CA ARG A 35 0.16 16.65 8.32
C ARG A 35 -1.01 16.85 7.36
N GLN A 36 -2.23 16.93 7.89
CA GLN A 36 -3.42 17.17 7.09
C GLN A 36 -3.56 16.17 5.92
N GLY A 37 -3.19 14.91 6.14
CA GLY A 37 -3.27 13.84 5.15
C GLY A 37 -2.24 13.90 4.03
N MET A 38 -1.23 14.80 4.11
CA MET A 38 -0.18 14.88 3.12
C MET A 38 0.75 13.66 3.23
N PRO A 39 0.97 12.90 2.14
CA PRO A 39 1.78 11.69 2.19
C PRO A 39 3.25 12.01 2.49
N ASP A 40 3.94 11.04 3.07
CA ASP A 40 5.37 11.09 3.38
C ASP A 40 6.11 9.93 2.71
N ASP A 41 7.41 9.80 3.02
CA ASP A 41 8.25 8.76 2.44
C ASP A 41 7.80 7.33 2.79
N ALA A 42 6.94 7.14 3.81
CA ALA A 42 6.33 5.85 4.12
C ALA A 42 5.20 5.49 3.15
N ALA A 43 4.48 6.48 2.62
CA ALA A 43 3.45 6.28 1.60
C ALA A 43 3.98 6.40 0.16
N MET A 44 5.18 6.94 -0.04
CA MET A 44 5.75 7.28 -1.34
C MET A 44 7.03 6.48 -1.66
N PRO A 45 6.94 5.19 -1.99
CA PRO A 45 8.12 4.37 -2.26
C PRO A 45 8.87 4.84 -3.50
N ALA A 46 10.17 4.56 -3.53
CA ALA A 46 10.92 4.55 -4.79
C ALA A 46 10.54 3.28 -5.57
N LEU A 47 10.22 3.47 -6.86
CA LEU A 47 9.82 2.39 -7.74
C LEU A 47 11.00 1.93 -8.58
N ARG A 48 11.23 0.61 -8.60
CA ARG A 48 12.24 -0.01 -9.46
C ARG A 48 11.64 -1.08 -10.35
N VAL A 49 12.10 -1.13 -11.59
CA VAL A 49 11.73 -2.17 -12.57
C VAL A 49 13.02 -2.75 -13.12
N HIS A 50 13.21 -4.06 -12.96
CA HIS A 50 14.47 -4.76 -13.28
C HIS A 50 15.72 -4.09 -12.66
N GLY A 51 15.63 -3.64 -11.40
CA GLY A 51 16.72 -2.97 -10.68
C GLY A 51 16.92 -1.50 -11.04
N THR A 52 16.39 -1.03 -12.17
CA THR A 52 16.47 0.38 -12.59
C THR A 52 15.40 1.21 -11.88
N SER A 53 15.80 2.35 -11.32
CA SER A 53 14.85 3.31 -10.74
C SER A 53 13.98 3.92 -11.85
N VAL A 54 12.68 3.89 -11.63
CA VAL A 54 11.71 4.59 -12.48
C VAL A 54 11.59 6.02 -11.96
N PRO A 55 11.74 7.04 -12.83
CA PRO A 55 11.53 8.43 -12.43
C PRO A 55 10.10 8.68 -11.94
N GLY A 56 9.99 9.54 -10.93
CA GLY A 56 8.72 9.88 -10.28
C GLY A 56 8.46 9.04 -9.02
N ARG A 57 7.68 9.59 -8.10
CA ARG A 57 7.24 8.90 -6.88
C ARG A 57 5.75 8.62 -7.00
N ILE A 58 5.37 7.37 -6.76
CA ILE A 58 3.97 6.98 -6.66
C ILE A 58 3.49 7.23 -5.23
N VAL A 59 2.25 7.67 -5.06
CA VAL A 59 1.60 7.71 -3.74
C VAL A 59 0.77 6.45 -3.60
N THR A 60 1.09 5.63 -2.59
CA THR A 60 0.38 4.38 -2.32
C THR A 60 -0.73 4.56 -1.30
N VAL A 61 -1.89 3.96 -1.59
CA VAL A 61 -3.04 3.86 -0.70
C VAL A 61 -3.05 2.48 -0.04
N LEU A 62 -3.33 2.47 1.26
CA LEU A 62 -3.54 1.25 2.03
C LEU A 62 -5.05 1.08 2.25
N ASN A 63 -5.63 0.03 1.67
CA ASN A 63 -7.07 -0.20 1.69
C ASN A 63 -7.46 -1.31 2.65
N ARG A 64 -8.64 -1.19 3.26
CA ARG A 64 -9.20 -2.29 4.05
C ARG A 64 -9.56 -3.49 3.17
N ARG A 65 -9.53 -4.68 3.78
CA ARG A 65 -10.05 -5.88 3.13
C ARG A 65 -11.56 -5.75 2.92
N PRO A 66 -12.14 -6.47 1.96
CA PRO A 66 -13.59 -6.46 1.73
C PRO A 66 -14.41 -6.72 3.01
N GLU A 67 -13.97 -7.65 3.87
CA GLU A 67 -14.57 -8.01 5.16
C GLU A 67 -14.66 -6.84 6.16
N HIS A 68 -13.83 -5.82 5.96
CA HIS A 68 -13.70 -4.65 6.81
C HIS A 68 -13.87 -3.35 6.02
N SER A 69 -14.54 -3.44 4.86
CA SER A 69 -14.80 -2.35 3.93
C SER A 69 -15.40 -1.12 4.63
N VAL A 70 -15.00 0.05 4.17
CA VAL A 70 -15.59 1.36 4.54
C VAL A 70 -16.12 2.12 3.32
N LEU A 71 -16.38 1.40 2.22
CA LEU A 71 -16.92 2.01 1.01
C LEU A 71 -18.26 2.73 1.23
N PRO A 72 -19.20 2.23 2.05
CA PRO A 72 -20.42 2.98 2.35
C PRO A 72 -20.11 4.37 2.93
N GLU A 73 -19.17 4.46 3.86
CA GLU A 73 -18.74 5.71 4.49
C GLU A 73 -18.02 6.63 3.49
N PHE A 74 -17.13 6.09 2.66
CA PHE A 74 -16.46 6.87 1.61
C PHE A 74 -17.45 7.45 0.59
N ARG A 75 -18.44 6.64 0.16
CA ARG A 75 -19.51 7.12 -0.73
C ARG A 75 -20.37 8.17 -0.05
N GLN A 76 -20.66 8.01 1.24
CA GLN A 76 -21.41 9.00 2.00
C GLN A 76 -20.68 10.35 2.05
N ILE A 77 -19.38 10.35 2.39
CA ILE A 77 -18.54 11.56 2.39
C ILE A 77 -18.59 12.24 1.01
N SER A 78 -18.49 11.46 -0.06
CA SER A 78 -18.51 11.99 -1.43
C SER A 78 -19.87 12.60 -1.85
N ARG A 79 -20.98 12.07 -1.32
CA ARG A 79 -22.34 12.46 -1.72
C ARG A 79 -22.90 13.63 -0.93
N GLN A 80 -22.36 13.89 0.26
CA GLN A 80 -22.90 14.92 1.17
C GLN A 80 -22.76 16.35 0.63
N THR A 81 -21.74 16.61 -0.19
CA THR A 81 -21.46 17.95 -0.72
C THR A 81 -20.58 17.88 -1.96
N MET A 82 -20.63 18.92 -2.80
CA MET A 82 -19.76 19.10 -3.95
C MET A 82 -18.55 20.01 -3.64
N ASP A 83 -18.49 20.59 -2.44
CA ASP A 83 -17.41 21.46 -1.99
C ASP A 83 -16.16 20.62 -1.63
N PRO A 84 -15.05 20.73 -2.37
CA PRO A 84 -13.86 19.93 -2.11
C PRO A 84 -13.24 20.15 -0.73
N ALA A 85 -13.37 21.35 -0.16
CA ALA A 85 -12.83 21.64 1.16
C ALA A 85 -13.58 20.87 2.25
N LYS A 86 -14.92 20.82 2.16
CA LYS A 86 -15.76 20.05 3.10
C LYS A 86 -15.58 18.55 2.95
N ILE A 87 -15.43 18.05 1.72
CA ILE A 87 -15.10 16.64 1.47
C ILE A 87 -13.77 16.28 2.15
N ARG A 88 -12.74 17.10 1.93
CA ARG A 88 -11.42 16.90 2.53
C ARG A 88 -11.47 16.93 4.06
N GLU A 89 -12.20 17.87 4.66
CA GLU A 89 -12.36 17.96 6.11
C GLU A 89 -13.03 16.70 6.69
N ALA A 90 -14.13 16.25 6.08
CA ALA A 90 -14.84 15.04 6.50
C ALA A 90 -13.96 13.79 6.35
N ALA A 91 -13.21 13.68 5.26
CA ALA A 91 -12.25 12.61 5.04
C ALA A 91 -11.13 12.61 6.07
N LEU A 92 -10.54 13.77 6.38
CA LEU A 92 -9.51 13.90 7.43
C LEU A 92 -10.04 13.48 8.79
N ARG A 93 -11.26 13.92 9.15
CA ARG A 93 -11.90 13.53 10.40
C ARG A 93 -12.10 12.02 10.49
N PHE A 94 -12.57 11.40 9.42
CA PHE A 94 -12.79 9.95 9.36
C PHE A 94 -11.47 9.16 9.43
N LEU A 95 -10.49 9.52 8.60
CA LEU A 95 -9.23 8.79 8.44
C LEU A 95 -8.25 8.98 9.61
N SER A 96 -8.30 10.14 10.29
CA SER A 96 -7.47 10.42 11.48
C SER A 96 -7.95 9.69 12.75
N ALA A 97 -9.23 9.27 12.77
CA ALA A 97 -9.87 8.62 13.91
C ALA A 97 -9.42 7.16 14.09
N GLY A 98 -10.30 6.20 13.82
CA GLY A 98 -10.07 4.76 14.03
C GLY A 98 -9.61 3.99 12.78
N TYR A 99 -9.47 4.66 11.64
CA TYR A 99 -9.27 3.97 10.35
C TYR A 99 -7.99 3.10 10.34
N TYR A 100 -6.87 3.63 10.82
CA TYR A 100 -5.56 2.97 10.80
C TYR A 100 -5.21 2.19 12.08
N GLN A 101 -6.10 2.08 13.07
CA GLN A 101 -5.75 1.48 14.37
C GLN A 101 -5.55 -0.05 14.34
N LYS A 102 -6.12 -0.75 13.34
CA LYS A 102 -6.14 -2.22 13.27
C LYS A 102 -5.51 -2.69 11.96
N ALA A 103 -4.19 -2.89 11.96
CA ALA A 103 -3.41 -3.28 10.78
C ALA A 103 -3.90 -4.59 10.13
N GLN A 104 -4.38 -5.54 10.92
CA GLN A 104 -4.96 -6.79 10.44
C GLN A 104 -6.27 -6.61 9.65
N ARG A 105 -6.85 -5.40 9.61
CA ARG A 105 -8.04 -5.13 8.77
C ARG A 105 -7.68 -4.69 7.36
N PHE A 106 -6.41 -4.44 7.08
CA PHE A 106 -5.93 -3.99 5.79
C PHE A 106 -5.58 -5.15 4.87
N SER A 107 -5.78 -4.93 3.58
CA SER A 107 -5.20 -5.76 2.53
C SER A 107 -3.70 -5.53 2.51
N ASP A 108 -2.96 -6.56 2.13
CA ASP A 108 -1.53 -6.47 1.85
C ASP A 108 -1.22 -5.95 0.44
N VAL A 109 -2.25 -5.77 -0.41
CA VAL A 109 -2.14 -5.09 -1.70
C VAL A 109 -2.13 -3.58 -1.48
N LEU A 110 -1.00 -2.95 -1.78
CA LEU A 110 -0.94 -1.49 -1.93
C LEU A 110 -1.51 -1.11 -3.28
N THR A 111 -2.16 0.04 -3.39
CA THR A 111 -2.65 0.54 -4.68
C THR A 111 -2.13 1.93 -4.98
N ALA A 112 -2.04 2.30 -6.25
CA ALA A 112 -1.77 3.66 -6.67
C ALA A 112 -2.62 4.04 -7.89
N THR A 113 -2.89 5.33 -8.02
CA THR A 113 -3.63 5.91 -9.13
C THR A 113 -2.67 6.46 -10.18
N PHE A 114 -2.96 6.18 -11.44
CA PHE A 114 -2.23 6.70 -12.59
C PHE A 114 -3.23 7.33 -13.58
N ALA A 115 -2.75 8.30 -14.35
CA ALA A 115 -3.50 8.81 -15.51
C ALA A 115 -3.78 7.66 -16.50
N ALA A 116 -4.89 7.76 -17.24
CA ALA A 116 -5.32 6.73 -18.17
C ALA A 116 -4.27 6.44 -19.27
N ASP A 117 -3.61 7.48 -19.76
CA ASP A 117 -2.57 7.46 -20.78
C ASP A 117 -1.15 7.31 -20.23
N SER A 118 -1.00 7.00 -18.93
CA SER A 118 0.32 6.90 -18.30
C SER A 118 1.18 5.78 -18.90
N GLU A 119 2.27 6.17 -19.56
CA GLU A 119 3.29 5.24 -20.08
C GLU A 119 3.92 4.41 -18.96
N ASN A 120 4.13 5.01 -17.79
CA ASN A 120 4.65 4.33 -16.60
C ASN A 120 3.69 3.22 -16.15
N ALA A 121 2.38 3.50 -16.11
CA ALA A 121 1.37 2.49 -15.78
C ALA A 121 1.40 1.33 -16.81
N ALA A 122 1.39 1.67 -18.10
CA ALA A 122 1.46 0.66 -19.18
C ALA A 122 2.72 -0.20 -19.09
N ARG A 123 3.87 0.39 -18.78
CA ARG A 123 5.13 -0.33 -18.57
C ARG A 123 5.05 -1.26 -17.37
N LEU A 124 4.56 -0.79 -16.22
CA LEU A 124 4.44 -1.61 -15.01
C LEU A 124 3.55 -2.84 -15.23
N ILE A 125 2.41 -2.64 -15.88
CA ILE A 125 1.45 -3.72 -16.14
C ILE A 125 2.02 -4.75 -17.12
N ARG A 126 2.70 -4.29 -18.18
CA ARG A 126 3.36 -5.17 -19.16
C ARG A 126 4.48 -6.00 -18.54
N VAL A 127 5.28 -5.42 -17.63
CA VAL A 127 6.33 -6.17 -16.92
C VAL A 127 5.71 -7.11 -15.88
N GLY A 128 4.61 -6.71 -15.24
CA GLY A 128 3.88 -7.52 -14.27
C GLY A 128 4.57 -7.65 -12.90
N HIS A 129 5.72 -7.02 -12.73
CA HIS A 129 6.53 -7.10 -11.52
C HIS A 129 7.36 -5.83 -11.28
N CYS A 130 7.52 -5.42 -10.03
CA CYS A 130 8.38 -4.29 -9.65
C CYS A 130 8.95 -4.45 -8.23
N ASN A 131 9.90 -3.60 -7.86
CA ASN A 131 10.34 -3.44 -6.48
C ASN A 131 9.88 -2.08 -5.93
N LEU A 132 9.30 -2.08 -4.73
CA LEU A 132 8.96 -0.88 -3.98
C LEU A 132 9.90 -0.73 -2.79
N GLU A 133 10.68 0.35 -2.79
CA GLU A 133 11.58 0.68 -1.69
C GLU A 133 11.00 1.81 -0.85
N PHE A 134 10.73 1.50 0.41
CA PHE A 134 10.24 2.45 1.40
C PHE A 134 11.36 2.78 2.37
N SER A 135 11.53 4.06 2.71
CA SER A 135 12.53 4.49 3.70
C SER A 135 12.00 5.70 4.47
N ALA A 136 11.50 5.48 5.69
CA ALA A 136 11.05 6.55 6.57
C ALA A 136 11.06 6.10 8.03
N HIS A 137 11.16 7.06 8.96
CA HIS A 137 11.04 6.81 10.40
C HIS A 137 11.99 5.70 10.90
N SER A 138 13.23 5.71 10.43
CA SER A 138 14.27 4.71 10.73
C SER A 138 13.93 3.26 10.35
N HIS A 139 13.00 3.07 9.42
CA HIS A 139 12.68 1.76 8.84
C HIS A 139 12.87 1.79 7.33
N ARG A 140 13.39 0.70 6.78
CA ARG A 140 13.43 0.45 5.34
C ARG A 140 12.77 -0.87 5.02
N PHE A 141 11.89 -0.86 4.02
CA PHE A 141 11.27 -2.05 3.45
C PHE A 141 11.59 -2.13 1.97
N SER A 142 11.94 -3.32 1.50
CA SER A 142 12.08 -3.64 0.08
C SER A 142 11.05 -4.70 -0.25
N LEU A 143 10.05 -4.34 -1.03
CA LEU A 143 8.97 -5.24 -1.42
C LEU A 143 9.12 -5.64 -2.87
N ASP A 144 9.24 -6.94 -3.11
CA ASP A 144 9.14 -7.53 -4.44
C ASP A 144 7.64 -7.70 -4.72
N CYS A 145 7.11 -7.01 -5.73
CA CYS A 145 5.66 -6.91 -5.93
C CYS A 145 5.23 -7.40 -7.31
N ARG A 146 4.24 -8.31 -7.32
CA ARG A 146 3.43 -8.54 -8.50
C ARG A 146 2.56 -7.30 -8.76
N VAL A 147 2.55 -6.87 -10.02
CA VAL A 147 1.77 -5.74 -10.51
C VAL A 147 0.49 -6.25 -11.16
N ILE A 148 -0.66 -5.68 -10.77
CA ILE A 148 -1.98 -6.07 -11.26
C ILE A 148 -2.78 -4.80 -11.58
N GLU A 149 -3.31 -4.67 -12.79
CA GLU A 149 -4.31 -3.66 -13.08
C GLU A 149 -5.66 -4.08 -12.47
N LEU A 150 -6.23 -3.22 -11.62
CA LEU A 150 -7.49 -3.51 -10.96
C LEU A 150 -8.66 -3.07 -11.83
N ASN A 151 -9.62 -3.97 -12.04
CA ASN A 151 -10.87 -3.64 -12.72
C ASN A 151 -11.77 -2.72 -11.86
N ARG A 152 -12.70 -2.01 -12.50
CA ARG A 152 -13.61 -1.07 -11.81
C ARG A 152 -14.55 -1.73 -10.80
N SER A 153 -14.86 -3.01 -10.95
CA SER A 153 -15.66 -3.79 -9.99
C SER A 153 -14.86 -4.26 -8.76
N ASN A 154 -13.53 -4.10 -8.77
CA ASN A 154 -12.70 -4.52 -7.66
C ASN A 154 -12.88 -3.57 -6.46
N HIS A 155 -13.06 -4.14 -5.27
CA HIS A 155 -13.20 -3.40 -4.03
C HIS A 155 -12.06 -2.38 -3.80
N LEU A 156 -10.82 -2.80 -4.02
CA LEU A 156 -9.64 -1.95 -3.83
C LEU A 156 -9.56 -0.82 -4.88
N HIS A 157 -10.06 -1.06 -6.10
CA HIS A 157 -10.14 -0.03 -7.12
C HIS A 157 -11.05 1.12 -6.66
N GLU A 158 -12.28 0.80 -6.25
CA GLU A 158 -13.22 1.82 -5.80
C GLU A 158 -12.74 2.55 -4.54
N ALA A 159 -12.20 1.81 -3.57
CA ALA A 159 -11.69 2.39 -2.32
C ALA A 159 -10.56 3.39 -2.59
N THR A 160 -9.63 3.02 -3.47
CA THR A 160 -8.51 3.89 -3.88
C THR A 160 -9.01 5.14 -4.59
N ARG A 161 -9.95 4.98 -5.54
CA ARG A 161 -10.50 6.10 -6.30
C ARG A 161 -11.21 7.10 -5.39
N LEU A 162 -12.09 6.62 -4.50
CA LEU A 162 -12.80 7.49 -3.56
C LEU A 162 -11.81 8.16 -2.60
N HIS A 163 -10.90 7.40 -1.98
CA HIS A 163 -9.86 7.95 -1.11
C HIS A 163 -9.10 9.10 -1.78
N ASN A 164 -8.60 8.89 -3.00
CA ASN A 164 -7.79 9.88 -3.69
C ASN A 164 -8.61 11.11 -4.14
N SER A 165 -9.89 10.94 -4.49
CA SER A 165 -10.76 12.08 -4.81
C SER A 165 -10.96 13.05 -3.64
N PHE A 166 -10.85 12.57 -2.38
CA PHE A 166 -10.95 13.44 -1.21
C PHE A 166 -9.79 14.44 -1.09
N PHE A 167 -8.63 14.07 -1.63
CA PHE A 167 -7.39 14.82 -1.50
C PHE A 167 -6.90 15.42 -2.82
N ASN A 168 -7.46 14.98 -3.94
CA ASN A 168 -7.18 15.49 -5.27
C ASN A 168 -8.50 15.80 -6.01
N PRO A 169 -9.08 17.00 -5.81
CA PRO A 169 -10.33 17.40 -6.45
C PRO A 169 -10.23 17.50 -7.98
N ALA A 170 -9.01 17.70 -8.51
CA ALA A 170 -8.73 17.75 -9.93
C ALA A 170 -8.42 16.38 -10.54
N MET A 171 -8.60 15.29 -9.79
CA MET A 171 -8.36 13.94 -10.30
C MET A 171 -9.30 13.66 -11.49
N PRO A 172 -8.75 13.24 -12.65
CA PRO A 172 -9.59 12.90 -13.80
C PRO A 172 -10.58 11.77 -13.47
N PRO A 173 -11.75 11.75 -14.14
CA PRO A 173 -12.75 10.69 -13.93
C PRO A 173 -12.26 9.32 -14.41
N ASP A 174 -11.39 9.32 -15.42
CA ASP A 174 -10.75 8.11 -15.93
C ASP A 174 -9.31 8.03 -15.42
N VAL A 175 -9.07 6.97 -14.66
CA VAL A 175 -7.79 6.67 -14.03
C VAL A 175 -7.57 5.18 -14.04
N ARG A 176 -6.30 4.78 -14.07
CA ARG A 176 -5.90 3.39 -13.88
C ARG A 176 -5.52 3.20 -12.43
N ILE A 177 -6.05 2.15 -11.80
CA ILE A 177 -5.64 1.75 -10.47
C ILE A 177 -4.79 0.49 -10.59
N ILE A 178 -3.54 0.60 -10.15
CA ILE A 178 -2.59 -0.52 -10.12
C ILE A 178 -2.49 -1.01 -8.67
N GLY A 179 -2.61 -2.31 -8.49
CA GLY A 179 -2.29 -3.03 -7.27
C GLY A 179 -0.86 -3.58 -7.29
N PHE A 180 -0.18 -3.47 -6.16
CA PHE A 180 1.14 -4.01 -5.89
C PHE A 180 0.99 -5.04 -4.76
N GLN A 181 0.99 -6.32 -5.14
CA GLN A 181 0.91 -7.44 -4.20
C GLN A 181 2.33 -7.89 -3.85
N PRO A 182 2.80 -7.72 -2.60
CA PRO A 182 4.12 -8.18 -2.20
C PRO A 182 4.22 -9.71 -2.22
N ASP A 183 5.35 -10.22 -2.70
CA ASP A 183 5.82 -11.57 -2.40
C ASP A 183 6.63 -11.50 -1.09
N TRP A 184 5.98 -11.89 0.00
CA TRP A 184 6.56 -11.82 1.34
C TRP A 184 7.75 -12.77 1.54
N GLY A 185 7.93 -13.78 0.68
CA GLY A 185 9.02 -14.75 0.79
C GLY A 185 10.37 -14.18 0.34
N VAL A 186 10.34 -13.13 -0.48
CA VAL A 186 11.53 -12.44 -1.00
C VAL A 186 11.58 -10.96 -0.61
N SER A 187 10.51 -10.43 -0.04
CA SER A 187 10.49 -9.10 0.56
C SER A 187 11.27 -9.04 1.86
N GLY A 188 11.72 -7.86 2.25
CA GLY A 188 12.59 -7.68 3.40
C GLY A 188 12.36 -6.39 4.16
N MET A 189 12.74 -6.43 5.43
CA MET A 189 12.83 -5.29 6.33
C MET A 189 14.27 -5.12 6.81
N SER A 190 14.70 -3.88 6.94
CA SER A 190 15.99 -3.53 7.54
C SER A 190 15.82 -2.26 8.37
N ILE A 191 16.55 -2.18 9.48
CA ILE A 191 16.64 -0.98 10.33
C ILE A 191 18.04 -0.39 10.10
N PRO A 192 18.17 0.85 9.60
CA PRO A 192 19.47 1.50 9.47
C PRO A 192 20.23 1.49 10.80
N GLY A 193 21.49 1.04 10.78
CA GLY A 193 22.33 0.93 11.98
C GLY A 193 22.24 -0.41 12.74
N GLN A 194 21.37 -1.33 12.34
CA GLN A 194 21.45 -2.74 12.75
C GLN A 194 22.03 -3.57 11.60
N ASN A 195 23.15 -4.25 11.83
CA ASN A 195 23.67 -5.24 10.89
C ASN A 195 22.62 -6.34 10.74
N ASN A 196 21.98 -6.42 9.57
CA ASN A 196 21.11 -7.54 9.25
C ASN A 196 21.98 -8.80 9.20
N LEU A 197 21.79 -9.70 10.16
CA LEU A 197 22.17 -11.10 10.05
C LEU A 197 21.37 -11.73 8.90
N ARG A 198 21.81 -11.50 7.66
CA ARG A 198 21.54 -12.40 6.53
C ARG A 198 22.85 -13.10 6.19
N ALA A 199 23.20 -14.05 7.04
CA ALA A 199 24.16 -15.10 6.73
C ALA A 199 23.56 -16.43 7.19
N SER A 200 22.53 -16.89 6.48
CA SER A 200 22.17 -18.30 6.48
C SER A 200 21.38 -18.60 5.21
N GLY A 201 22.00 -19.40 4.34
CA GLY A 201 21.51 -19.80 3.04
C GLY A 201 20.23 -20.63 3.09
N LEU A 202 19.09 -19.96 3.31
CA LEU A 202 17.78 -20.52 3.03
C LEU A 202 17.54 -20.49 1.50
N PRO A 203 17.04 -21.58 0.91
CA PRO A 203 16.95 -21.72 -0.53
C PRO A 203 16.03 -20.65 -1.12
N VAL A 204 16.53 -20.06 -2.22
CA VAL A 204 15.78 -19.23 -3.16
C VAL A 204 14.57 -20.06 -3.63
N ARG A 205 13.34 -19.59 -3.35
CA ARG A 205 12.02 -20.13 -3.76
C ARG A 205 11.26 -21.05 -2.78
N ALA A 206 11.26 -20.77 -1.49
CA ALA A 206 10.13 -21.21 -0.65
C ALA A 206 9.00 -20.16 -0.75
N LYS A 207 7.95 -20.45 -1.53
CA LYS A 207 6.74 -19.61 -1.56
C LYS A 207 6.07 -19.66 -0.19
N CYS A 208 5.62 -18.52 0.32
CA CYS A 208 4.71 -18.51 1.47
C CYS A 208 3.39 -19.17 0.98
N VAL A 209 3.15 -20.42 1.37
CA VAL A 209 1.88 -21.12 1.18
C VAL A 209 1.18 -21.20 2.53
#